data_AF-A0A8T4A2M8-F1
#
_entry.id   AF-A0A8T4A2M8-F1
#
_cell.length_a   1.000
_cell.length_b   1.000
_cell.length_c   1.000
_cell.angle_alpha   90.00
_cell.angle_beta   90.00
_cell.angle_gamma   90.00
#
_symmetry.space_group_name_H-M   'P 1'
#
loop_
_entity.id
_entity.type
_entity.pdbx_description
1 polymer ?
#
loop_
_entity_poly.entity_id
_entity_poly.type
_entity_poly.pdbx_seq_one_letter_code
_entity_poly.pdbx_strand_id
1 'polypeptide(L)'
;MWFMGNMYDRAELAGAFGDLGTLIPFVVAYITINGMDPLSVLFGFGAVKIMSGMYYRTPFPVQPMKAIGAAAIAGRSSPEMIWGAVIFTGIFWLVAGLTGTVSWITKLAA
;
A
#
# COMPACT_ATOMS: atom_id res chain seq x y z
N MET A 1 9.62 -4.72 22.77
CA MET A 1 10.36 -5.95 22.43
C MET A 1 11.17 -5.68 21.18
N TRP A 2 12.46 -6.01 21.17
CA TRP A 2 13.28 -5.89 19.96
C TRP A 2 13.17 -7.17 19.14
N PHE A 3 12.78 -7.06 17.87
CA PHE A 3 12.69 -8.21 16.97
C PHE A 3 13.01 -7.79 15.54
N MET A 4 13.91 -8.54 14.88
CA MET A 4 14.35 -8.30 13.50
C MET A 4 14.77 -6.86 13.16
N GLY A 5 15.31 -6.13 14.14
CA GLY A 5 15.74 -4.74 13.96
C GLY A 5 14.68 -3.68 14.27
N ASN A 6 13.44 -4.08 14.60
CA ASN A 6 12.34 -3.19 14.99
C ASN A 6 12.10 -3.20 16.50
N MET A 7 11.68 -2.05 17.05
CA MET A 7 11.41 -1.87 18.48
C MET A 7 9.90 -1.80 18.75
N TYR A 8 9.29 -2.96 18.99
CA TYR A 8 7.87 -3.09 19.30
C TYR A 8 7.54 -2.59 20.71
N ASP A 9 7.22 -1.30 20.83
CA ASP A 9 6.75 -0.67 22.05
C ASP A 9 5.27 -0.24 21.96
N ARG A 10 4.77 0.42 23.00
CA ARG A 10 3.38 0.90 23.04
C ARG A 10 3.11 1.98 21.98
N ALA A 11 4.10 2.79 21.65
CA ALA A 11 3.96 3.84 20.66
C ALA A 11 3.90 3.25 19.25
N GLU A 12 4.72 2.24 18.95
CA GLU A 12 4.67 1.51 17.68
C GLU A 12 3.34 0.76 17.50
N LEU A 13 2.82 0.15 18.58
CA LEU A 13 1.50 -0.46 18.56
C LEU A 13 0.37 0.56 18.29
N ALA A 14 0.43 1.74 18.93
CA ALA A 14 -0.54 2.81 18.68
C ALA A 14 -0.41 3.34 17.24
N GLY A 15 0.82 3.49 16.74
CA GLY A 15 1.13 3.95 15.39
C GLY A 15 0.67 2.99 14.30
N ALA A 16 0.64 1.68 14.57
CA ALA A 16 0.15 0.65 13.63
C ALA A 16 -1.31 0.89 13.19
N PHE A 17 -2.10 1.57 14.02
CA PHE A 17 -3.49 1.93 13.73
C PHE A 17 -3.64 3.31 13.08
N GLY A 18 -2.54 4.05 12.87
CA GLY A 18 -2.55 5.43 12.40
C GLY A 18 -3.10 5.61 10.97
N ASP A 19 -3.09 4.57 10.13
CA ASP A 19 -3.61 4.63 8.77
C ASP A 19 -5.05 4.10 8.61
N LEU A 20 -5.68 3.62 9.69
CA LEU A 20 -7.03 3.07 9.63
C LEU A 20 -8.07 4.08 9.14
N GLY A 21 -7.89 5.36 9.44
CA GLY A 21 -8.81 6.42 9.04
C GLY A 21 -8.98 6.55 7.53
N THR A 22 -7.96 6.20 6.74
CA THR A 22 -8.06 6.16 5.27
C THR A 22 -8.30 4.75 4.76
N LEU A 23 -7.69 3.74 5.40
CA LEU A 23 -7.80 2.34 4.98
C LEU A 23 -9.24 1.83 5.03
N ILE A 24 -9.96 2.05 6.14
CA ILE A 24 -11.31 1.49 6.32
C ILE A 24 -12.27 2.01 5.24
N PRO A 25 -12.39 3.33 4.99
CA PRO A 25 -13.26 3.83 3.93
C PRO A 25 -12.92 3.25 2.54
N PHE A 26 -11.64 3.14 2.19
CA PHE A 26 -11.23 2.58 0.89
C PHE A 26 -11.56 1.10 0.78
N VAL A 27 -11.23 0.29 1.78
CA VAL A 27 -11.51 -1.15 1.76
C VAL A 27 -13.01 -1.42 1.69
N VAL A 28 -13.81 -0.71 2.50
CA VAL A 28 -15.28 -0.82 2.46
C VAL A 28 -15.78 -0.45 1.06
N ALA A 29 -15.35 0.68 0.50
CA ALA A 29 -15.76 1.10 -0.84
C ALA A 29 -15.37 0.09 -1.93
N TYR A 30 -14.15 -0.45 -1.89
CA TYR A 30 -13.71 -1.47 -2.85
C TYR A 30 -14.59 -2.73 -2.80
N ILE A 31 -14.98 -3.17 -1.61
CA ILE A 31 -15.84 -4.34 -1.43
C ILE A 31 -17.26 -4.03 -1.89
N THR A 32 -17.85 -2.94 -1.39
CA THR A 32 -19.28 -2.65 -1.60
C THR A 32 -19.61 -2.03 -2.95
N ILE A 33 -18.69 -1.25 -3.53
CA ILE A 33 -18.92 -0.51 -4.78
C ILE A 33 -18.28 -1.24 -5.97
N ASN A 34 -17.04 -1.71 -5.81
CA ASN A 34 -16.30 -2.36 -6.89
C ASN A 34 -16.43 -3.89 -6.89
N GLY A 35 -17.03 -4.48 -5.85
CA GLY A 35 -17.24 -5.94 -5.78
C GLY A 35 -15.95 -6.74 -5.55
N MET A 36 -14.92 -6.12 -4.96
CA MET A 36 -13.68 -6.83 -4.60
C MET A 36 -13.95 -7.87 -3.51
N ASP A 37 -13.33 -9.05 -3.65
CA ASP A 37 -13.38 -10.09 -2.62
C ASP A 37 -12.65 -9.62 -1.34
N PRO A 38 -13.32 -9.57 -0.17
CA PRO A 38 -12.71 -9.09 1.08
C PRO A 38 -11.46 -9.88 1.49
N LEU A 39 -11.45 -11.20 1.26
CA LEU A 39 -10.33 -12.05 1.65
C LEU A 39 -9.08 -11.65 0.87
N SER A 40 -9.19 -11.52 -0.45
CA SER A 40 -8.10 -11.13 -1.32
C SER A 40 -7.52 -9.75 -0.99
N VAL A 41 -8.39 -8.77 -0.70
CA VAL A 41 -7.98 -7.40 -0.31
C VAL A 41 -7.24 -7.41 1.01
N LEU A 42 -7.84 -7.98 2.05
CA LEU A 42 -7.28 -7.94 3.40
C LEU A 42 -6.01 -8.79 3.52
N PHE A 43 -6.00 -9.96 2.91
CA PHE A 43 -4.84 -10.84 2.90
C PHE A 43 -3.67 -10.22 2.13
N GLY A 44 -3.92 -9.75 0.89
CA GLY A 44 -2.88 -9.12 0.07
C GLY A 44 -2.31 -7.88 0.74
N PHE A 45 -3.17 -7.02 1.28
CA PHE A 45 -2.74 -5.81 1.97
C PHE A 45 -1.95 -6.12 3.26
N GLY A 46 -2.42 -7.07 4.08
CA GLY A 46 -1.74 -7.50 5.30
C GLY A 46 -0.37 -8.12 5.01
N ALA A 47 -0.28 -9.00 4.02
CA ALA A 47 0.98 -9.62 3.62
C ALA A 47 2.01 -8.57 3.16
N VAL A 48 1.61 -7.62 2.31
CA VAL A 48 2.50 -6.55 1.83
C VAL A 48 2.94 -5.64 2.99
N LYS A 49 2.04 -5.31 3.93
CA LYS A 49 2.40 -4.55 5.15
C LYS A 49 3.48 -5.26 5.98
N ILE A 50 3.32 -6.56 6.22
CA ILE A 50 4.29 -7.35 6.98
C ILE A 50 5.64 -7.38 6.24
N MET A 51 5.64 -7.68 4.94
CA MET A 51 6.86 -7.71 4.13
C MET A 51 7.59 -6.35 4.13
N SER A 52 6.86 -5.26 3.92
CA SER A 52 7.42 -3.91 3.97
C SER A 52 8.02 -3.58 5.35
N GLY A 53 7.34 -3.93 6.43
CA GLY A 53 7.84 -3.73 7.79
C GLY A 53 9.11 -4.54 8.11
N MET A 54 9.20 -5.77 7.59
CA MET A 54 10.39 -6.62 7.73
C MET A 54 11.58 -6.13 6.89
N TYR A 55 11.31 -5.59 5.70
CA TYR A 55 12.33 -5.14 4.75
C TYR A 55 12.88 -3.76 5.13
N TYR A 56 12.01 -2.75 5.28
CA TYR A 56 12.43 -1.36 5.51
C TYR A 56 12.76 -1.05 6.96
N ARG A 57 12.27 -1.86 7.91
CA ARG A 57 12.57 -1.75 9.35
C ARG A 57 12.40 -0.33 9.93
N THR A 58 11.46 0.41 9.37
CA THR A 58 11.16 1.78 9.75
C THR A 58 9.65 1.89 9.85
N PRO A 59 9.10 2.42 10.96
CA PRO A 59 7.67 2.62 11.07
C PRO A 59 7.24 3.77 10.16
N PHE A 60 6.57 3.44 9.05
CA PHE A 60 5.92 4.42 8.18
C PHE A 60 4.53 3.91 7.76
N PRO A 61 3.55 4.82 7.60
CA PRO A 61 2.21 4.45 7.18
C PRO A 61 2.21 4.02 5.70
N VAL A 62 1.74 2.80 5.43
CA VAL A 62 1.54 2.29 4.06
C VAL A 62 0.08 2.55 3.67
N GLN A 63 -0.18 3.71 3.06
CA GLN A 63 -1.53 4.10 2.69
C GLN A 63 -1.91 3.69 1.27
N PRO A 64 -3.20 3.45 1.00
CA PRO A 64 -3.71 3.37 -0.37
C PRO A 64 -3.36 4.66 -1.12
N MET A 65 -2.92 4.54 -2.37
CA MET A 65 -2.71 5.71 -3.22
C MET A 65 -4.07 6.36 -3.51
N LYS A 66 -4.39 7.43 -2.76
CA LYS A 66 -5.72 8.06 -2.72
C LYS A 66 -6.25 8.40 -4.12
N ALA A 67 -5.39 8.84 -5.02
CA ALA A 67 -5.78 9.18 -6.40
C ALA A 67 -6.26 7.96 -7.19
N ILE A 68 -5.48 6.87 -7.21
CA ILE A 68 -5.85 5.64 -7.92
C ILE A 68 -7.10 5.03 -7.29
N GLY A 69 -7.17 5.01 -5.97
CA GLY A 69 -8.34 4.46 -5.28
C GLY A 69 -9.61 5.27 -5.50
N ALA A 70 -9.53 6.60 -5.43
CA ALA A 70 -10.68 7.46 -5.70
C ALA A 70 -11.16 7.30 -7.15
N ALA A 71 -10.23 7.21 -8.11
CA ALA A 71 -10.57 6.97 -9.51
C ALA A 71 -11.24 5.61 -9.72
N ALA A 72 -10.75 4.54 -9.08
CA ALA A 72 -11.34 3.21 -9.18
C ALA A 72 -12.77 3.16 -8.60
N ILE A 73 -12.99 3.80 -7.45
CA ILE A 73 -14.32 3.87 -6.82
C ILE A 73 -15.27 4.72 -7.66
N ALA A 74 -14.85 5.92 -8.07
CA ALA A 74 -15.68 6.83 -8.86
C ALA A 74 -16.04 6.25 -10.23
N GLY A 75 -15.08 5.57 -10.87
CA GLY A 75 -15.27 4.91 -12.16
C GLY A 75 -15.96 3.55 -12.09
N ARG A 76 -16.28 3.04 -10.88
CA ARG A 76 -16.79 1.67 -10.66
C ARG A 76 -16.00 0.62 -11.45
N SER A 77 -14.67 0.76 -11.44
CA SER A 77 -13.76 -0.15 -12.14
C SER A 77 -13.99 -1.59 -11.69
N SER A 78 -13.89 -2.54 -12.62
CA SER A 78 -14.06 -3.95 -12.31
C SER A 78 -12.91 -4.47 -11.42
N PRO A 79 -13.12 -5.54 -10.63
CA PRO A 79 -12.07 -6.13 -9.81
C PRO A 79 -10.80 -6.48 -10.60
N GLU A 80 -10.94 -7.01 -11.82
CA GLU A 80 -9.82 -7.41 -12.68
C GLU A 80 -8.97 -6.19 -13.08
N MET A 81 -9.61 -5.06 -13.38
CA MET A 81 -8.92 -3.81 -13.70
C MET A 81 -8.18 -3.25 -12.49
N ILE A 82 -8.77 -3.34 -11.29
CA ILE A 82 -8.11 -2.93 -10.04
C ILE A 82 -6.88 -3.79 -9.77
N TRP A 83 -7.00 -5.12 -9.92
CA TRP A 83 -5.86 -6.03 -9.80
C TRP A 83 -4.76 -5.74 -10.81
N GLY A 84 -5.14 -5.50 -12.07
CA GLY A 84 -4.21 -5.09 -13.12
C GLY A 84 -3.45 -3.81 -12.77
N ALA A 85 -4.16 -2.80 -12.25
CA ALA A 85 -3.55 -1.55 -11.80
C ALA A 85 -2.58 -1.77 -10.63
N VAL A 86 -2.94 -2.60 -9.64
CA VAL A 86 -2.07 -2.91 -8.48
C VAL A 86 -0.78 -3.61 -8.93
N ILE A 87 -0.90 -4.65 -9.76
CA ILE A 87 0.25 -5.42 -10.25
C ILE A 87 1.16 -4.54 -11.12
N PHE A 88 0.57 -3.81 -12.06
CA PHE A 88 1.31 -2.88 -12.92
C PHE A 88 2.07 -1.84 -12.10
N THR A 89 1.37 -1.17 -11.17
CA THR A 89 1.97 -0.13 -10.33
C THR A 89 3.08 -0.71 -9.45
N GLY A 90 2.88 -1.89 -8.87
CA GLY A 90 3.88 -2.58 -8.05
C GLY A 90 5.13 -2.94 -8.86
N ILE A 91 4.97 -3.55 -10.04
CA ILE A 91 6.09 -3.91 -10.92
C ILE A 91 6.80 -2.64 -11.41
N PHE A 92 6.06 -1.63 -11.84
CA PHE A 92 6.62 -0.38 -12.34
C PHE A 92 7.54 0.27 -11.30
N TRP A 93 7.05 0.45 -10.06
CA TRP A 93 7.84 1.06 -9.00
C TRP A 93 8.99 0.18 -8.53
N LEU A 94 8.81 -1.15 -8.51
CA LEU A 94 9.88 -2.08 -8.18
C LEU A 94 11.02 -1.98 -9.20
N VAL A 95 10.70 -2.02 -10.49
CA VAL A 95 11.70 -1.88 -11.57
C VAL A 95 12.37 -0.51 -11.48
N ALA A 96 11.60 0.57 -11.38
CA ALA A 96 12.13 1.94 -11.30
C ALA A 96 13.05 2.15 -10.08
N GLY A 97 12.74 1.50 -8.96
CA GLY A 97 13.58 1.49 -7.76
C GLY A 97 14.86 0.69 -7.95
N LEU A 98 14.79 -0.51 -8.54
CA LEU A 98 15.94 -1.39 -8.79
C LEU A 98 16.90 -0.81 -9.83
N THR A 99 16.41 -0.10 -10.84
CA THR A 99 17.24 0.51 -11.89
C THR A 99 17.85 1.84 -11.47
N GLY A 100 17.45 2.41 -10.33
CA GLY A 100 17.85 3.75 -9.90
C GLY A 100 17.28 4.87 -10.78
N THR A 101 16.26 4.58 -11.61
CA THR A 101 15.64 5.57 -12.50
C THR A 101 15.07 6.75 -11.71
N VAL A 102 14.49 6.50 -10.54
CA VAL A 102 13.99 7.56 -9.65
C VAL A 102 15.11 8.51 -9.22
N SER A 103 16.27 7.97 -8.87
CA SER A 103 17.47 8.75 -8.49
C SER A 103 18.06 9.55 -9.66
N TRP A 104 17.90 9.05 -10.88
CA TRP A 104 18.32 9.78 -12.08
C TRP A 104 17.37 10.93 -12.41
N ILE A 105 16.05 10.69 -12.38
CA ILE A 105 15.04 11.73 -12.65
C ILE A 105 15.13 12.86 -11.62
N THR A 106 15.28 12.53 -10.35
CA THR A 106 15.37 13.54 -9.26
C THR A 106 16.58 14.47 -9.44
N LYS A 107 17.68 14.01 -10.03
CA LYS A 107 18.85 14.84 -10.35
C LYS A 107 18.63 15.78 -11.54
N LEU A 108 17.71 15.47 -12.45
CA LEU A 108 17.38 16.32 -13.59
C LEU A 108 16.34 17.39 -13.25
N ALA A 109 15.53 17.15 -12.24
CA ALA A 109 14.51 18.08 -11.76
C ALA A 109 15.02 19.05 -10.68
N ALA A 110 16.28 18.90 -10.25
CA ALA A 110 16.99 19.78 -9.33
C ALA A 110 17.81 20.81 -10.11
#